data_AF-A0A7K3WCE2-F1
#
_entry.id   AF-A0A7K3WCE2-F1
#
_cell.length_a   1.000
_cell.length_b   1.000
_cell.length_c   1.000
_cell.angle_alpha   90.00
_cell.angle_beta   90.00
_cell.angle_gamma   90.00
#
_symmetry.space_group_name_H-M   'P 1'
#
loop_
_entity.id
_entity.type
_entity.pdbx_description
1 polymer ?
#
loop_
_entity_poly.entity_id
_entity_poly.type
_entity_poly.pdbx_seq_one_letter_code
_entity_poly.pdbx_strand_id
1 'polypeptide(L)' 'MSAGSPREAADDAAVVLGWMSRLAPSRALAEDLTVEVFGRLTGRQPGWLARCPAGVQQRFHSAQAVLEFRGVL' A
#
# COMPACT_ATOMS: atom_id res chain seq x y z
N MET A 1 7.54 6.05 15.98
CA MET A 1 7.36 6.34 14.56
C MET A 1 6.98 7.80 14.46
N SER A 2 7.86 8.67 13.94
CA SER A 2 7.41 10.01 13.56
C SER A 2 6.41 9.83 12.44
N ALA A 3 5.18 10.33 12.62
CA ALA A 3 4.28 10.48 11.50
C ALA A 3 4.99 11.39 10.50
N GLY A 4 5.22 10.89 9.28
CA GLY A 4 5.72 11.72 8.19
C GLY A 4 4.84 12.96 8.04
N SER A 5 5.39 14.02 7.48
CA SER A 5 4.61 15.22 7.22
C SER A 5 3.37 14.88 6.36
N PRO A 6 2.27 15.64 6.47
CA PRO A 6 1.09 15.43 5.62
C PRO A 6 1.42 15.40 4.12
N ARG A 7 2.49 16.10 3.71
CA ARG A 7 3.01 16.08 2.35
C ARG A 7 3.62 14.73 1.97
N GLU A 8 4.48 14.18 2.81
CA GLU A 8 5.07 12.85 2.58
C GLU A 8 3.98 11.78 2.49
N ALA A 9 2.97 11.83 3.37
CA ALA A 9 1.84 10.91 3.32
C ALA A 9 1.04 11.04 2.00
N ALA A 10 0.85 12.25 1.49
CA ALA A 10 0.20 12.49 0.21
C ALA A 10 1.04 11.99 -0.98
N ASP A 11 2.36 12.21 -0.95
CA ASP A 11 3.30 11.75 -1.96
C ASP A 11 3.32 10.21 -2.01
N ASP A 12 3.37 9.54 -0.85
CA ASP A 12 3.30 8.09 -0.74
C ASP A 12 1.97 7.54 -1.29
N ALA A 13 0.85 8.19 -0.97
CA ALA A 13 -0.47 7.79 -1.47
C ALA A 13 -0.57 7.93 -2.98
N ALA A 14 -0.03 9.02 -3.56
CA ALA A 14 0.01 9.22 -5.00
C ALA A 14 0.86 8.14 -5.71
N VAL A 15 1.97 7.72 -5.09
CA VAL A 15 2.81 6.63 -5.63
C VAL A 15 2.06 5.31 -5.66
N VAL A 16 1.41 4.91 -4.57
CA VAL A 16 0.63 3.65 -4.51
C VAL A 16 -0.53 3.70 -5.50
N LEU A 17 -1.30 4.79 -5.53
CA LEU A 17 -2.40 4.96 -6.47
C LEU A 17 -1.92 4.88 -7.92
N GLY A 18 -0.75 5.46 -8.22
CA GLY A 18 -0.12 5.35 -9.54
C GLY A 18 0.23 3.92 -9.93
N TRP A 19 0.60 3.06 -8.98
CA TRP A 19 0.79 1.63 -9.22
C TRP A 19 -0.53 0.90 -9.41
N MET A 20 -1.50 1.10 -8.51
CA MET A 20 -2.80 0.44 -8.56
C MET A 20 -3.57 0.79 -9.84
N SER A 21 -3.47 2.03 -10.32
CA SER A 21 -4.11 2.49 -11.56
C SER A 21 -3.61 1.76 -12.82
N ARG A 22 -2.41 1.17 -12.79
CA ARG A 22 -1.88 0.37 -13.91
C ARG A 22 -2.33 -1.09 -13.88
N LEU A 23 -2.84 -1.55 -12.73
CA LEU A 23 -3.10 -2.97 -12.47
C LEU A 23 -4.59 -3.26 -12.30
N ALA A 24 -5.36 -2.28 -11.83
CA ALA A 24 -6.80 -2.38 -11.63
C ALA A 24 -7.57 -2.06 -12.92
N PRO A 25 -8.70 -2.75 -13.19
CA PRO A 25 -9.55 -2.49 -14.36
C PRO A 25 -10.32 -1.16 -14.29
N SER A 26 -10.35 -0.48 -13.15
CA SER A 26 -11.04 0.79 -12.98
C SER A 26 -10.34 1.69 -11.98
N ARG A 27 -10.59 3.00 -12.09
CA ARG A 27 -10.09 4.00 -11.14
C ARG A 27 -10.62 3.77 -9.72
N ALA A 28 -11.91 3.49 -9.59
CA ALA A 28 -12.53 3.24 -8.29
C ALA A 28 -11.83 2.08 -7.56
N LEU A 29 -11.59 0.97 -8.27
CA LEU A 29 -10.88 -0.16 -7.68
C LEU A 29 -9.41 0.15 -7.36
N ALA A 30 -8.75 1.00 -8.16
CA ALA A 30 -7.39 1.45 -7.83
C ALA A 30 -7.35 2.27 -6.53
N GLU A 31 -8.35 3.11 -6.31
CA GLU A 31 -8.52 3.89 -5.07
C GLU A 31 -8.81 2.95 -3.88
N ASP A 32 -9.71 1.97 -4.04
CA ASP A 32 -10.02 0.97 -3.00
C ASP A 32 -8.78 0.17 -2.59
N LEU A 33 -8.02 -0.36 -3.55
CA LEU A 33 -6.76 -1.08 -3.28
C LEU A 33 -5.72 -0.19 -2.62
N THR A 34 -5.68 1.10 -2.97
CA THR A 34 -4.77 2.05 -2.32
C THR A 34 -5.15 2.23 -0.84
N VAL A 35 -6.43 2.44 -0.54
CA VAL A 35 -6.92 2.53 0.84
C VAL A 35 -6.58 1.28 1.63
N GLU A 36 -6.76 0.10 1.04
CA GLU A 36 -6.41 -1.18 1.66
C GLU A 36 -4.92 -1.28 2.02
N VAL A 37 -4.02 -0.89 1.11
CA VAL A 37 -2.57 -0.87 1.38
C VAL A 37 -2.23 0.02 2.58
N PHE A 38 -2.80 1.23 2.66
CA PHE A 38 -2.57 2.12 3.80
C PHE A 38 -3.22 1.62 5.09
N GLY A 39 -4.37 0.95 5.01
CA GLY A 39 -4.97 0.25 6.14
C GLY A 39 -4.03 -0.81 6.72
N ARG A 40 -3.33 -1.55 5.86
CA ARG A 40 -2.34 -2.57 6.28
C ARG A 40 -1.09 -1.94 6.87
N LEU A 41 -0.60 -0.86 6.26
CA LEU A 41 0.58 -0.13 6.76
C LEU A 41 0.37 0.47 8.15
N THR A 42 -0.83 0.96 8.43
CA THR A 42 -1.21 1.55 9.73
C THR A 42 -1.68 0.50 10.74
N GLY A 43 -2.01 -0.71 10.28
CA GLY A 43 -2.41 -1.83 11.11
C GLY A 43 -1.25 -2.57 11.79
N ARG A 44 -1.59 -3.65 12.50
CA ARG A 44 -0.60 -4.52 13.13
C ARG A 44 0.12 -5.35 12.08
N GLN A 45 1.42 -5.09 11.91
CA GLN A 45 2.27 -5.83 10.98
C GLN A 45 2.99 -7.01 11.66
N PRO A 46 3.38 -8.05 10.89
CA PRO A 46 4.29 -9.08 11.37
C PRO A 46 5.62 -8.47 11.83
N GLY A 47 6.20 -9.00 12.93
CA GLY A 47 7.40 -8.42 13.53
C GLY A 47 8.64 -8.41 12.62
N TRP A 48 8.71 -9.28 11.61
CA TRP A 48 9.78 -9.22 10.61
C TRP A 48 9.58 -8.05 9.64
N LEU A 49 8.35 -7.79 9.20
CA LEU A 49 8.02 -6.72 8.26
C LEU A 49 8.12 -5.35 8.91
N ALA A 50 7.67 -5.22 10.16
CA ALA A 50 7.76 -3.99 10.94
C ALA A 50 9.20 -3.50 11.15
N ARG A 51 10.21 -4.38 11.03
CA ARG A 51 11.64 -4.05 11.12
C ARG A 51 12.25 -3.66 9.78
N CYS A 52 11.54 -3.86 8.67
CA CYS A 52 12.01 -3.47 7.34
C CYS A 52 11.85 -1.94 7.12
N PRO A 53 12.60 -1.34 6.18
CA PRO A 53 12.38 0.05 5.78
C PRO A 53 10.95 0.30 5.30
N ALA A 54 10.41 1.51 5.51
CA ALA A 54 9.03 1.86 5.16
C ALA A 54 8.69 1.58 3.68
N GLY A 55 9.59 1.91 2.75
CA GLY A 55 9.40 1.60 1.34
C GLY A 55 9.34 0.10 1.02
N VAL A 56 9.94 -0.77 1.84
CA VAL A 56 9.81 -2.23 1.72
C VAL A 56 8.44 -2.69 2.22
N GLN A 57 7.99 -2.16 3.36
CA GLN A 57 6.65 -2.44 3.91
C GLN A 57 5.55 -2.05 2.89
N GLN A 58 5.67 -0.86 2.29
CA GLN A 58 4.74 -0.35 1.30
C GLN A 58 4.69 -1.23 0.04
N ARG A 59 5.85 -1.62 -0.51
CA ARG A 59 5.93 -2.50 -1.67
C ARG A 59 5.36 -3.88 -1.36
N PHE A 60 5.63 -4.43 -0.18
CA PHE A 60 5.11 -5.73 0.24
C PHE A 60 3.58 -5.71 0.28
N HIS A 61 2.98 -4.77 1.00
CA HIS A 61 1.51 -4.70 1.11
C HIS A 61 0.84 -4.36 -0.22
N SER A 62 1.49 -3.55 -1.07
CA SER A 62 1.03 -3.28 -2.44
C SER A 62 1.00 -4.55 -3.29
N ALA A 63 2.08 -5.35 -3.26
CA ALA A 63 2.13 -6.61 -3.98
C ALA A 63 1.10 -7.61 -3.43
N GLN A 64 1.00 -7.71 -2.11
CA GLN A 64 0.05 -8.60 -1.44
C GLN A 64 -1.40 -8.27 -1.84
N ALA A 65 -1.81 -7.00 -1.76
CA ALA A 65 -3.17 -6.58 -2.12
C ALA A 65 -3.51 -6.91 -3.59
N VAL A 66 -2.56 -6.71 -4.51
CA VAL A 66 -2.75 -7.04 -5.93
C VAL A 66 -2.86 -8.56 -6.15
N LEU A 67 -2.05 -9.36 -5.45
CA LEU A 67 -2.07 -10.82 -5.61
C LEU A 67 -3.35 -11.44 -5.05
N GLU A 68 -3.82 -10.99 -3.89
CA GLU A 68 -5.10 -11.42 -3.29
C GLU A 68 -6.27 -10.99 -4.17
N PHE A 69 -6.28 -9.75 -4.67
CA PHE A 69 -7.30 -9.28 -5.62
C PHE A 69 -7.38 -10.16 -6.88
N ARG A 70 -6.24 -10.67 -7.35
CA ARG A 70 -6.17 -11.58 -8.51
C ARG A 70 -6.46 -13.04 -8.18
N GLY A 71 -6.73 -13.37 -6.91
CA GLY A 71 -6.97 -14.73 -6.46
C GLY A 71 -5.74 -15.64 -6.53
N VAL A 72 -4.54 -15.07 -6.39
CA VAL A 72 -3.26 -15.80 -6.40
C VAL A 72 -2.82 -16.23 -4.99
N LEU A 73 -3.11 -15.38 -4.00
CA LEU A 73 -2.92 -15.64 -2.56
C LEU A 73 -4.29 -15.80 -1.91
#